data_AF-A0A8G1RNA7-F1
#
_entry.id   AF-A0A8G1RNA7-F1
#
_cell.length_a   1.000
_cell.length_b   1.000
_cell.length_c   1.000
_cell.angle_alpha   90.00
_cell.angle_beta   90.00
_cell.angle_gamma   90.00
#
_symmetry.space_group_name_H-M   'P 1'
#
loop_
_entity.id
_entity.type
_entity.pdbx_description
1 polymer ?
#
loop_
_entity_poly.entity_id
_entity_poly.type
_entity_poly.pdbx_seq_one_letter_code
_entity_poly.pdbx_strand_id
1 'polypeptide(L)'
;MLTEIDQLEAHVIVNDELDPISPSQNPAVQVSSRFMGIPLSPLPPGTERGDAQMEMRMDNICCAAHGISLLLVASFLFDAGPEGEVWEKNSGRLRTEVGRIEHVVLSHYHRDHSGGLTKAIELIRKHDQGGRNVVVDVHPDRPAYRGIPRETSYEDGIYGGRRFDETAKKWQEDTLIMEERYVMCNLKGKGLVVFTGCGHAGIVNTCRDAVKLGNDTPLYCVVGGYHLADADDAKLNATMNDLKKLEPKVLLAGHCTGWRFKCLIARELPSCLVPCFSGSKYTL
;
A
#
# COMPACT_ATOMS: atom_id res chain seq x y z
N MET A 1 14.04 -17.90 9.41
CA MET A 1 14.64 -16.56 9.42
C MET A 1 14.32 -15.92 8.08
N LEU A 2 13.77 -14.71 8.06
CA LEU A 2 13.48 -13.98 6.82
C LEU A 2 14.80 -13.64 6.10
N THR A 3 14.84 -13.83 4.79
CA THR A 3 15.97 -13.38 3.97
C THR A 3 16.04 -11.86 4.02
N GLU A 4 17.22 -11.32 4.29
CA GLU A 4 17.47 -9.88 4.22
C GLU A 4 17.51 -9.39 2.78
N ILE A 5 16.95 -8.21 2.53
CA ILE A 5 17.10 -7.48 1.27
C ILE A 5 17.97 -6.24 1.49
N ASP A 6 18.84 -5.90 0.54
CA ASP A 6 19.74 -4.75 0.67
C ASP A 6 19.03 -3.41 0.47
N GLN A 7 17.96 -3.39 -0.34
CA GLN A 7 17.20 -2.19 -0.68
C GLN A 7 15.75 -2.56 -0.97
N LEU A 8 14.83 -1.67 -0.60
CA LEU A 8 13.42 -1.76 -0.97
C LEU A 8 13.05 -0.61 -1.90
N GLU A 9 12.45 -0.94 -3.03
CA GLU A 9 11.76 0.03 -3.88
C GLU A 9 10.25 -0.24 -3.84
N ALA A 10 9.44 0.79 -3.58
CA ALA A 10 7.98 0.69 -3.52
C ALA A 10 7.34 1.78 -4.39
N HIS A 11 6.47 1.38 -5.33
CA HIS A 11 5.68 2.29 -6.15
C HIS A 11 4.22 2.22 -5.68
N VAL A 12 3.64 3.38 -5.39
CA VAL A 12 2.22 3.47 -5.03
C VAL A 12 1.44 3.66 -6.32
N ILE A 13 0.87 2.57 -6.85
CA ILE A 13 0.10 2.60 -8.10
C ILE A 13 -1.26 3.25 -7.82
N VAL A 14 -1.93 2.87 -6.74
CA VAL A 14 -3.23 3.43 -6.35
C VAL A 14 -3.22 3.75 -4.87
N ASN A 15 -3.78 4.91 -4.54
CA ASN A 15 -4.10 5.37 -3.21
C ASN A 15 -5.21 6.45 -3.26
N ASP A 16 -5.83 6.70 -2.12
CA ASP A 16 -6.92 7.66 -1.93
C ASP A 16 -6.52 9.11 -2.23
N GLU A 17 -5.22 9.41 -2.17
CA GLU A 17 -4.66 10.75 -2.28
C GLU A 17 -3.66 10.85 -3.44
N LEU A 18 -3.59 12.04 -4.04
CA LEU A 18 -2.64 12.42 -5.07
C LEU A 18 -2.06 13.79 -4.71
N ASP A 19 -0.76 13.84 -4.50
CA ASP A 19 0.00 15.08 -4.40
C ASP A 19 1.42 14.85 -4.94
N PRO A 20 1.71 15.29 -6.17
CA PRO A 20 3.04 15.14 -6.75
C PRO A 20 4.04 16.20 -6.26
N ILE A 21 3.61 17.19 -5.47
CA ILE A 21 4.40 18.39 -5.15
C ILE A 21 5.06 18.26 -3.79
N SER A 22 4.31 17.81 -2.78
CA SER A 22 4.79 17.81 -1.40
C SER A 22 6.00 16.88 -1.18
N PRO A 23 7.11 17.37 -0.58
CA PRO A 23 8.26 16.54 -0.27
C PRO A 23 8.01 15.68 0.98
N SER A 24 8.76 14.58 1.11
CA SER A 24 8.99 13.95 2.42
C SER A 24 10.08 14.70 3.16
N GLN A 25 9.89 14.94 4.46
CA GLN A 25 10.93 15.48 5.34
C GLN A 25 11.75 14.37 6.03
N ASN A 26 11.36 13.10 5.88
CA ASN A 26 12.05 11.98 6.48
C ASN A 26 13.34 11.64 5.70
N PRO A 27 14.54 11.76 6.31
CA PRO A 27 15.81 11.51 5.61
C PRO A 27 16.06 10.03 5.30
N ALA A 28 15.29 9.13 5.89
CA ALA A 28 15.45 7.68 5.73
C ALA A 28 14.79 7.12 4.46
N VAL A 29 14.08 7.97 3.71
CA VAL A 29 13.33 7.58 2.50
C VAL A 29 13.62 8.55 1.36
N GLN A 30 14.06 8.01 0.23
CA GLN A 30 14.19 8.79 -1.01
C GLN A 30 12.87 8.75 -1.78
N VAL A 31 12.31 9.91 -2.13
CA VAL A 31 11.09 10.03 -2.95
C VAL A 31 11.48 10.52 -4.34
N SER A 32 11.50 9.59 -5.31
CA SER A 32 12.04 9.81 -6.66
C SER A 32 11.00 10.23 -7.69
N SER A 33 9.72 9.88 -7.50
CA SER A 33 8.62 10.28 -8.39
C SER A 33 7.78 11.37 -7.74
N ARG A 34 8.14 12.62 -8.05
CA ARG A 34 7.41 13.84 -7.71
C ARG A 34 7.08 14.60 -8.99
N PHE A 35 6.68 15.87 -8.87
CA PHE A 35 6.41 16.78 -9.96
C PHE A 35 7.55 16.80 -11.00
N MET A 36 8.80 16.80 -10.55
CA MET A 36 10.00 16.76 -11.40
C MET A 36 10.25 15.39 -12.07
N GLY A 37 9.59 14.34 -11.61
CA GLY A 37 9.65 13.00 -12.20
C GLY A 37 8.57 12.75 -13.27
N ILE A 38 7.63 13.68 -13.46
CA ILE A 38 6.60 13.58 -14.50
C ILE A 38 7.26 13.85 -15.87
N PRO A 39 7.18 12.92 -16.83
CA PRO A 39 7.77 13.11 -18.15
C PRO A 39 7.14 14.28 -18.90
N LEU A 40 7.99 15.13 -19.48
CA LEU A 40 7.53 16.13 -20.45
C LEU A 40 7.27 15.45 -21.80
N SER A 41 6.31 15.99 -22.55
CA SER A 41 5.97 15.57 -23.90
C SER A 41 6.29 16.70 -24.90
N PRO A 42 6.74 16.38 -26.12
CA PRO A 42 6.91 17.40 -27.16
C PRO A 42 5.59 18.10 -27.45
N LEU A 43 5.65 19.40 -27.75
CA LEU A 43 4.46 20.13 -28.20
C LEU A 43 3.96 19.57 -29.55
N PRO A 44 2.63 19.54 -29.77
CA PRO A 44 2.09 19.21 -31.08
C PRO A 44 2.62 20.17 -32.16
N PRO A 45 2.94 19.68 -33.38
CA PRO A 45 3.39 20.53 -34.47
C PRO A 45 2.42 21.70 -34.73
N GLY A 46 2.96 22.91 -34.93
CA GLY A 46 2.16 24.12 -35.16
C GLY A 46 1.61 24.79 -33.90
N THR A 47 1.99 24.32 -32.70
CA THR A 47 1.65 24.99 -31.44
C THR A 47 2.52 26.24 -31.25
N GLU A 48 1.92 27.42 -31.13
CA GLU A 48 2.62 28.65 -30.77
C GLU A 48 2.55 28.90 -29.26
N ARG A 49 3.65 28.62 -28.54
CA ARG A 49 3.81 28.90 -27.10
C ARG A 49 5.16 29.57 -26.80
N GLY A 50 5.54 30.52 -27.66
CA GLY A 50 6.89 31.11 -27.63
C GLY A 50 7.96 30.05 -27.92
N ASP A 51 9.05 30.06 -27.14
CA ASP A 51 10.19 29.15 -27.33
C ASP A 51 10.00 27.75 -26.73
N ALA A 52 8.89 27.50 -26.05
CA ALA A 52 8.63 26.20 -25.43
C ALA A 52 8.61 25.07 -26.48
N GLN A 53 9.31 23.98 -26.20
CA GLN A 53 9.35 22.78 -27.07
C GLN A 53 8.66 21.56 -26.43
N MET A 54 8.45 21.62 -25.11
CA MET A 54 7.95 20.52 -24.30
C MET A 54 6.85 21.04 -23.37
N GLU A 55 5.87 20.20 -23.07
CA GLU A 55 4.82 20.46 -22.07
C GLU A 55 4.72 19.32 -21.06
N MET A 56 4.36 19.67 -19.83
CA MET A 56 3.91 18.69 -18.85
C MET A 56 2.42 18.46 -19.08
N ARG A 57 2.07 17.30 -19.64
CA ARG A 57 0.66 16.96 -19.85
C ARG A 57 0.05 16.42 -18.56
N MET A 58 -1.12 16.94 -18.19
CA MET A 58 -1.82 16.50 -16.97
C MET A 58 -2.23 15.03 -17.01
N ASP A 59 -2.38 14.45 -18.20
CA ASP A 59 -2.68 13.02 -18.37
C ASP A 59 -1.48 12.10 -18.12
N ASN A 60 -0.28 12.64 -17.87
CA ASN A 60 0.88 11.92 -17.32
C ASN A 60 0.86 11.84 -15.77
N ILE A 61 -0.07 12.53 -15.10
CA ILE A 61 -0.21 12.50 -13.64
C ILE A 61 -1.16 11.37 -13.26
N CYS A 62 -0.79 10.57 -12.25
CA CYS A 62 -1.64 9.49 -11.73
C CYS A 62 -2.98 10.02 -11.20
N CYS A 63 -4.00 9.17 -11.17
CA CYS A 63 -5.27 9.46 -10.50
C CYS A 63 -5.28 8.88 -9.09
N ALA A 64 -5.91 9.57 -8.15
CA ALA A 64 -6.31 8.97 -6.88
C ALA A 64 -7.63 8.21 -7.04
N ALA A 65 -7.80 7.16 -6.25
CA ALA A 65 -9.06 6.44 -6.10
C ALA A 65 -9.07 5.75 -4.74
N HIS A 66 -10.25 5.60 -4.12
CA HIS A 66 -10.36 4.92 -2.83
C HIS A 66 -9.98 3.45 -2.97
N GLY A 67 -8.78 3.11 -2.49
CA GLY A 67 -8.18 1.79 -2.62
C GLY A 67 -6.67 1.84 -2.57
N ILE A 68 -6.03 0.68 -2.61
CA ILE A 68 -4.57 0.60 -2.53
C ILE A 68 -4.01 -0.45 -3.51
N SER A 69 -2.83 -0.14 -4.04
CA SER A 69 -2.04 -1.03 -4.89
C SER A 69 -0.58 -0.61 -4.82
N LEU A 70 0.28 -1.51 -4.37
CA LEU A 70 1.72 -1.28 -4.17
C LEU A 70 2.52 -2.25 -5.04
N LEU A 71 3.43 -1.73 -5.85
CA LEU A 71 4.43 -2.55 -6.55
C LEU A 71 5.76 -2.46 -5.79
N LEU A 72 6.22 -3.61 -5.29
CA LEU A 72 7.40 -3.78 -4.45
C LEU A 72 8.50 -4.50 -5.22
N VAL A 73 9.73 -3.96 -5.16
CA VAL A 73 10.95 -4.53 -5.77
C VAL A 73 10.76 -4.91 -7.26
N ALA A 74 9.84 -4.24 -7.96
CA ALA A 74 9.42 -4.49 -9.34
C ALA A 74 8.92 -5.92 -9.69
N SER A 75 8.84 -6.84 -8.73
CA SER A 75 8.40 -8.24 -8.95
C SER A 75 7.18 -8.64 -8.12
N PHE A 76 6.77 -7.82 -7.15
CA PHE A 76 5.72 -8.18 -6.20
C PHE A 76 4.63 -7.11 -6.13
N LEU A 77 3.42 -7.44 -6.54
CA LEU A 77 2.24 -6.58 -6.46
C LEU A 77 1.45 -6.92 -5.20
N PHE A 78 1.19 -5.93 -4.36
CA PHE A 78 0.36 -6.05 -3.16
C PHE A 78 -0.90 -5.21 -3.32
N ASP A 79 -2.05 -5.89 -3.36
CA ASP A 79 -3.36 -5.36 -3.75
C ASP A 79 -3.39 -4.74 -5.16
N ALA A 80 -4.60 -4.49 -5.67
CA ALA A 80 -4.80 -3.92 -7.02
C ALA A 80 -6.09 -3.11 -7.14
N GLY A 81 -6.67 -2.65 -6.03
CA GLY A 81 -7.96 -1.97 -6.07
C GLY A 81 -7.86 -0.45 -6.33
N PRO A 82 -8.99 0.23 -6.54
CA PRO A 82 -10.35 -0.33 -6.58
C PRO A 82 -10.78 -0.85 -7.96
N GLU A 83 -10.24 -0.28 -9.03
CA GLU A 83 -10.75 -0.50 -10.39
C GLU A 83 -9.61 -0.69 -11.38
N GLY A 84 -9.81 -1.62 -12.31
CA GLY A 84 -8.81 -1.95 -13.32
C GLY A 84 -8.40 -0.75 -14.18
N GLU A 85 -9.33 0.15 -14.51
CA GLU A 85 -9.02 1.33 -15.34
C GLU A 85 -8.06 2.30 -14.63
N VAL A 86 -8.22 2.52 -13.32
CA VAL A 86 -7.29 3.36 -12.54
C VAL A 86 -5.93 2.70 -12.45
N TRP A 87 -5.90 1.39 -12.20
CA TRP A 87 -4.65 0.63 -12.14
C TRP A 87 -3.90 0.68 -13.49
N GLU A 88 -4.59 0.46 -14.62
CA GLU A 88 -4.02 0.53 -15.97
C GLU A 88 -3.47 1.93 -16.29
N LYS A 89 -4.24 2.99 -16.02
CA LYS A 89 -3.79 4.37 -16.20
C LYS A 89 -2.55 4.67 -15.38
N ASN A 90 -2.56 4.36 -14.08
CA ASN A 90 -1.47 4.73 -13.18
C ASN A 90 -0.20 3.91 -13.43
N SER A 91 -0.31 2.60 -13.65
CA SER A 91 0.82 1.74 -13.99
C SER A 91 1.53 2.19 -15.29
N GLY A 92 0.74 2.61 -16.29
CA GLY A 92 1.24 3.21 -17.53
C GLY A 92 1.93 4.56 -17.33
N ARG A 93 1.32 5.47 -16.56
CA ARG A 93 1.88 6.80 -16.23
C ARG A 93 3.17 6.71 -15.43
N LEU A 94 3.25 5.75 -14.50
CA LEU A 94 4.46 5.45 -13.74
C LEU A 94 5.54 4.74 -14.56
N ARG A 95 5.18 4.27 -15.77
CA ARG A 95 6.01 3.45 -16.66
C ARG A 95 6.57 2.23 -15.93
N THR A 96 5.72 1.61 -15.12
CA THR A 96 6.08 0.40 -14.39
C THR A 96 6.29 -0.75 -15.37
N GLU A 97 7.30 -1.58 -15.11
CA GLU A 97 7.57 -2.77 -15.91
C GLU A 97 6.62 -3.91 -15.49
N VAL A 98 5.32 -3.73 -15.73
CA VAL A 98 4.28 -4.65 -15.24
C VAL A 98 4.50 -6.11 -15.66
N GLY A 99 5.15 -6.36 -16.81
CA GLY A 99 5.52 -7.71 -17.25
C GLY A 99 6.59 -8.39 -16.38
N ARG A 100 7.30 -7.67 -15.51
CA ARG A 100 8.28 -8.23 -14.55
C ARG A 100 7.64 -8.72 -13.26
N ILE A 101 6.37 -8.40 -12.99
CA ILE A 101 5.66 -8.85 -11.80
C ILE A 101 5.53 -10.38 -11.83
N GLU A 102 6.02 -11.02 -10.77
CA GLU A 102 6.06 -12.46 -10.60
C GLU A 102 5.04 -12.94 -9.56
N HIS A 103 4.74 -12.09 -8.59
CA HIS A 103 3.89 -12.41 -7.46
C HIS A 103 2.84 -11.33 -7.25
N VAL A 104 1.58 -11.72 -7.09
CA VAL A 104 0.47 -10.85 -6.71
C VAL A 104 -0.08 -11.37 -5.39
N VAL A 105 -0.18 -10.51 -4.38
CA VAL A 105 -0.74 -10.85 -3.08
C VAL A 105 -1.91 -9.93 -2.77
N LEU A 106 -3.02 -10.53 -2.38
CA LEU A 106 -4.20 -9.80 -1.91
C LEU A 106 -4.24 -9.79 -0.38
N SER A 107 -4.33 -8.62 0.22
CA SER A 107 -4.47 -8.45 1.66
C SER A 107 -5.80 -9.02 2.17
N HIS A 108 -6.91 -8.61 1.56
CA HIS A 108 -8.28 -9.07 1.86
C HIS A 108 -9.23 -8.74 0.70
N TYR A 109 -10.49 -9.15 0.78
CA TYR A 109 -11.38 -9.20 -0.39
C TYR A 109 -12.15 -7.92 -0.72
N HIS A 110 -12.10 -6.88 0.10
CA HIS A 110 -12.83 -5.65 -0.21
C HIS A 110 -12.46 -5.10 -1.59
N ARG A 111 -13.44 -4.50 -2.27
CA ARG A 111 -13.34 -4.13 -3.69
C ARG A 111 -12.23 -3.10 -3.94
N ASP A 112 -12.00 -2.22 -2.98
CA ASP A 112 -10.94 -1.21 -2.93
C ASP A 112 -9.52 -1.80 -2.79
N HIS A 113 -9.40 -3.12 -2.59
CA HIS A 113 -8.15 -3.88 -2.65
C HIS A 113 -8.11 -4.90 -3.79
N SER A 114 -9.26 -5.52 -4.12
CA SER A 114 -9.34 -6.64 -5.06
C SER A 114 -9.84 -6.27 -6.47
N GLY A 115 -10.53 -5.14 -6.61
CA GLY A 115 -11.37 -4.87 -7.78
C GLY A 115 -10.63 -4.62 -9.10
N GLY A 116 -9.35 -4.28 -9.06
CA GLY A 116 -8.50 -4.18 -10.26
C GLY A 116 -7.61 -5.40 -10.53
N LEU A 117 -7.67 -6.46 -9.70
CA LEU A 117 -6.79 -7.64 -9.83
C LEU A 117 -6.86 -8.29 -11.21
N THR A 118 -8.05 -8.47 -11.76
CA THR A 118 -8.23 -9.13 -13.08
C THR A 118 -7.55 -8.36 -14.19
N LYS A 119 -7.69 -7.02 -14.20
CA LYS A 119 -7.01 -6.15 -15.16
C LYS A 119 -5.50 -6.12 -14.93
N ALA A 120 -5.04 -6.07 -13.68
CA ALA A 120 -3.62 -6.14 -13.36
C ALA A 120 -2.99 -7.44 -13.89
N ILE A 121 -3.60 -8.60 -13.62
CA ILE A 121 -3.13 -9.90 -14.09
C ILE A 121 -3.15 -10.00 -15.62
N GLU A 122 -4.19 -9.47 -16.27
CA GLU A 122 -4.27 -9.40 -17.73
C GLU A 122 -3.08 -8.62 -18.31
N LEU A 123 -2.78 -7.44 -17.75
CA LEU A 123 -1.69 -6.59 -18.20
C LEU A 123 -0.31 -7.21 -17.91
N ILE A 124 -0.11 -7.83 -16.74
CA ILE A 124 1.10 -8.57 -16.40
C ILE A 124 1.36 -9.64 -17.47
N ARG A 125 0.36 -10.48 -17.77
CA ARG A 125 0.48 -11.55 -18.76
C ARG A 125 0.69 -11.02 -20.18
N LYS A 126 0.01 -9.93 -20.55
CA LYS A 126 0.13 -9.30 -21.87
C LYS A 126 1.53 -8.75 -22.12
N HIS A 127 2.19 -8.25 -21.08
CA HIS A 127 3.51 -7.62 -21.16
C HIS A 127 4.66 -8.54 -20.73
N ASP A 128 4.39 -9.77 -20.30
CA ASP A 128 5.42 -10.75 -20.00
C ASP A 128 6.05 -11.28 -21.29
N GLN A 129 7.34 -10.98 -21.46
CA GLN A 129 8.13 -11.43 -22.60
C GLN A 129 8.77 -12.81 -22.36
N GLY A 130 8.71 -13.33 -21.12
CA GLY A 130 9.38 -14.56 -20.70
C GLY A 130 8.50 -15.81 -20.70
N GLY A 131 7.19 -15.69 -20.89
CA GLY A 131 6.25 -16.82 -20.78
C GLY A 131 6.19 -17.43 -19.38
N ARG A 132 6.49 -16.64 -18.34
CA ARG A 132 6.45 -17.04 -16.93
C ARG A 132 5.01 -17.09 -16.44
N ASN A 133 4.76 -17.98 -15.49
CA ASN A 133 3.50 -17.97 -14.74
C ASN A 133 3.60 -16.94 -13.62
N VAL A 134 2.64 -16.01 -13.55
CA VAL A 134 2.46 -15.13 -12.39
C VAL A 134 1.80 -15.93 -11.27
N VAL A 135 2.39 -15.88 -10.07
CA VAL A 135 1.80 -16.45 -8.86
C VAL A 135 0.80 -15.45 -8.31
N VAL A 136 -0.44 -15.87 -8.15
CA VAL A 136 -1.49 -15.07 -7.51
C VAL A 136 -1.83 -15.75 -6.19
N ASP A 137 -1.47 -15.13 -5.07
CA ASP A 137 -1.67 -15.66 -3.72
C ASP A 137 -2.85 -14.92 -3.06
N VAL A 138 -4.01 -15.56 -3.05
CA VAL A 138 -5.23 -15.09 -2.38
C VAL A 138 -5.59 -15.99 -1.20
N HIS A 139 -6.43 -15.50 -0.28
CA HIS A 139 -6.72 -16.21 0.97
C HIS A 139 -7.20 -17.69 0.84
N PRO A 140 -8.04 -18.08 -0.15
CA PRO A 140 -8.38 -19.48 -0.42
C PRO A 140 -7.17 -20.39 -0.68
N ASP A 141 -6.05 -19.84 -1.15
CA ASP A 141 -4.83 -20.59 -1.47
C ASP A 141 -3.95 -20.85 -0.24
N ARG A 142 -4.22 -20.19 0.90
CA ARG A 142 -3.42 -20.27 2.15
C ARG A 142 -4.28 -20.45 3.42
N PRO A 143 -5.15 -21.47 3.52
CA PRO A 143 -6.05 -21.63 4.66
C PRO A 143 -5.34 -21.95 6.00
N ALA A 144 -4.07 -22.35 5.96
CA ALA A 144 -3.29 -22.72 7.16
C ALA A 144 -2.77 -21.52 7.96
N TYR A 145 -2.59 -20.36 7.32
CA TYR A 145 -2.16 -19.11 7.97
C TYR A 145 -3.29 -18.10 7.83
N ARG A 146 -4.19 -18.10 8.81
CA ARG A 146 -5.36 -17.22 8.85
C ARG A 146 -5.33 -16.34 10.06
N GLY A 147 -5.60 -15.06 9.82
CA GLY A 147 -5.80 -14.06 10.84
C GLY A 147 -4.50 -13.55 11.46
N ILE A 148 -4.58 -12.31 11.91
CA ILE A 148 -3.57 -11.63 12.69
C ILE A 148 -4.06 -11.68 14.15
N PRO A 149 -3.22 -12.07 15.13
CA PRO A 149 -3.61 -12.07 16.54
C PRO A 149 -4.11 -10.70 17.01
N ARG A 150 -5.28 -10.65 17.65
CA ARG A 150 -5.85 -9.41 18.19
C ARG A 150 -5.52 -9.30 19.68
N GLU A 151 -4.48 -8.54 19.99
CA GLU A 151 -3.96 -8.41 21.37
C GLU A 151 -4.38 -7.09 22.04
N THR A 152 -4.77 -6.09 21.26
CA THR A 152 -5.27 -4.81 21.76
C THR A 152 -6.77 -4.88 22.08
N SER A 153 -7.19 -4.16 23.12
CA SER A 153 -8.59 -4.13 23.58
C SER A 153 -9.46 -3.08 22.86
N TYR A 154 -8.92 -2.40 21.85
CA TYR A 154 -9.54 -1.27 21.15
C TYR A 154 -9.72 -1.53 19.64
N GLU A 155 -9.60 -2.79 19.21
CA GLU A 155 -9.71 -3.21 17.82
C GLU A 155 -10.94 -4.11 17.61
N ASP A 156 -12.10 -3.47 17.46
CA ASP A 156 -13.41 -4.13 17.38
C ASP A 156 -13.80 -4.59 15.96
N GLY A 157 -12.95 -4.33 14.96
CA GLY A 157 -13.22 -4.63 13.55
C GLY A 157 -14.17 -3.62 12.89
N ILE A 158 -14.83 -4.02 11.80
CA ILE A 158 -15.79 -3.22 11.03
C ILE A 158 -17.21 -3.52 11.50
N TYR A 159 -17.81 -2.57 12.21
CA TYR A 159 -19.20 -2.71 12.64
C TYR A 159 -20.14 -2.90 11.43
N GLY A 160 -20.95 -3.96 11.47
CA GLY A 160 -21.86 -4.29 10.37
C GLY A 160 -21.21 -4.96 9.16
N GLY A 161 -19.91 -5.30 9.22
CA GLY A 161 -19.21 -6.10 8.21
C GLY A 161 -19.93 -7.42 7.94
N ARG A 162 -20.08 -7.77 6.66
CA ARG A 162 -20.76 -8.98 6.22
C ARG A 162 -20.07 -9.59 5.02
N ARG A 163 -20.07 -10.92 4.97
CA ARG A 163 -19.65 -11.71 3.81
C ARG A 163 -20.77 -12.64 3.35
N PHE A 164 -20.81 -12.89 2.04
CA PHE A 164 -21.71 -13.89 1.49
C PHE A 164 -21.04 -15.27 1.53
N ASP A 165 -21.67 -16.23 2.22
CA ASP A 165 -21.25 -17.63 2.17
C ASP A 165 -21.93 -18.31 0.99
N GLU A 166 -21.14 -18.62 -0.03
CA GLU A 166 -21.61 -19.23 -1.27
C GLU A 166 -22.15 -20.65 -1.06
N THR A 167 -21.62 -21.40 -0.08
CA THR A 167 -22.07 -22.76 0.23
C THR A 167 -23.38 -22.74 0.98
N ALA A 168 -23.51 -21.86 1.96
CA ALA A 168 -24.73 -21.71 2.76
C ALA A 168 -25.78 -20.77 2.12
N LYS A 169 -25.43 -20.11 1.00
CA LYS A 169 -26.26 -19.12 0.27
C LYS A 169 -26.85 -18.04 1.19
N LYS A 170 -26.06 -17.58 2.16
CA LYS A 170 -26.51 -16.61 3.19
C LYS A 170 -25.43 -15.59 3.50
N TRP A 171 -25.86 -14.40 3.90
CA TRP A 171 -24.97 -13.41 4.50
C TRP A 171 -24.61 -13.84 5.92
N GLN A 172 -23.32 -13.70 6.26
CA GLN A 172 -22.78 -13.94 7.59
C GLN A 172 -22.10 -12.68 8.09
N GLU A 173 -22.10 -12.51 9.40
CA GLU A 173 -21.30 -11.49 10.06
C GLU A 173 -19.82 -11.71 9.77
N ASP A 174 -19.13 -10.63 9.46
CA ASP A 174 -17.70 -10.62 9.15
C ASP A 174 -17.02 -9.38 9.70
N THR A 175 -17.42 -8.97 10.90
CA THR A 175 -16.89 -7.76 11.55
C THR A 175 -15.38 -7.81 11.71
N LEU A 176 -14.80 -8.99 11.94
CA LEU A 176 -13.37 -9.12 12.23
C LEU A 176 -12.48 -9.27 10.99
N ILE A 177 -13.02 -9.46 9.78
CA ILE A 177 -12.25 -9.64 8.54
C ILE A 177 -11.07 -10.60 8.76
N MET A 178 -11.37 -11.80 9.24
CA MET A 178 -10.35 -12.74 9.74
C MET A 178 -9.43 -13.28 8.64
N GLU A 179 -9.77 -13.06 7.37
CA GLU A 179 -8.95 -13.42 6.23
C GLU A 179 -7.82 -12.42 5.94
N GLU A 180 -7.81 -11.24 6.58
CA GLU A 180 -6.81 -10.22 6.30
C GLU A 180 -5.38 -10.71 6.52
N ARG A 181 -4.49 -10.33 5.59
CA ARG A 181 -3.07 -10.64 5.61
C ARG A 181 -2.25 -9.39 5.37
N TYR A 182 -0.98 -9.48 5.75
CA TYR A 182 0.04 -8.49 5.48
C TYR A 182 1.27 -9.18 4.88
N VAL A 183 2.15 -8.38 4.26
CA VAL A 183 3.45 -8.83 3.78
C VAL A 183 4.53 -8.14 4.59
N MET A 184 5.65 -8.81 4.82
CA MET A 184 6.81 -8.18 5.44
C MET A 184 8.12 -8.61 4.78
N CYS A 185 9.12 -7.74 4.86
CA CYS A 185 10.50 -8.08 4.51
C CYS A 185 11.46 -7.54 5.57
N ASN A 186 12.66 -8.11 5.64
CA ASN A 186 13.72 -7.64 6.51
C ASN A 186 14.72 -6.80 5.70
N LEU A 187 14.78 -5.50 5.96
CA LEU A 187 15.70 -4.59 5.30
C LEU A 187 17.03 -4.58 6.06
N LYS A 188 18.10 -4.97 5.37
CA LYS A 188 19.42 -5.20 5.94
C LYS A 188 19.91 -3.97 6.71
N GLY A 189 20.32 -4.21 7.96
CA GLY A 189 20.82 -3.17 8.86
C GLY A 189 19.78 -2.14 9.33
N LYS A 190 18.48 -2.34 9.02
CA LYS A 190 17.39 -1.42 9.38
C LYS A 190 16.30 -2.11 10.19
N GLY A 191 15.78 -3.25 9.74
CA GLY A 191 14.72 -4.00 10.40
C GLY A 191 13.52 -4.27 9.49
N LEU A 192 12.39 -4.62 10.09
CA LEU A 192 11.20 -5.07 9.35
C LEU A 192 10.48 -3.92 8.66
N VAL A 193 10.11 -4.15 7.41
CA VAL A 193 9.13 -3.35 6.68
C VAL A 193 7.84 -4.14 6.56
N VAL A 194 6.73 -3.58 7.01
CA VAL A 194 5.40 -4.20 7.01
C VAL A 194 4.52 -3.49 5.98
N PHE A 195 3.86 -4.27 5.12
CA PHE A 195 2.89 -3.82 4.13
C PHE A 195 1.51 -4.35 4.48
N THR A 196 0.55 -3.46 4.64
CA THR A 196 -0.82 -3.81 5.03
C THR A 196 -1.83 -3.18 4.08
N GLY A 197 -2.96 -3.86 3.84
CA GLY A 197 -4.06 -3.30 3.05
C GLY A 197 -4.80 -2.26 3.87
N CYS A 198 -5.61 -2.72 4.83
CA CYS A 198 -6.37 -1.87 5.73
C CYS A 198 -5.91 -1.96 7.19
N GLY A 199 -5.40 -3.10 7.64
CA GLY A 199 -5.10 -3.30 9.06
C GLY A 199 -6.37 -3.41 9.90
N HIS A 200 -7.39 -4.11 9.41
CA HIS A 200 -8.62 -4.47 10.15
C HIS A 200 -8.31 -5.21 11.46
N ALA A 201 -7.21 -5.95 11.50
CA ALA A 201 -6.63 -6.53 12.72
C ALA A 201 -6.23 -5.50 13.80
N GLY A 202 -6.09 -4.24 13.39
CA GLY A 202 -5.41 -3.17 14.11
C GLY A 202 -3.94 -3.11 13.71
N ILE A 203 -3.48 -1.92 13.28
CA ILE A 203 -2.10 -1.76 12.79
C ILE A 203 -1.03 -2.15 13.82
N VAL A 204 -1.30 -1.93 15.11
CA VAL A 204 -0.43 -2.33 16.22
C VAL A 204 -0.32 -3.85 16.32
N ASN A 205 -1.43 -4.56 16.19
CA ASN A 205 -1.47 -6.02 16.21
C ASN A 205 -0.70 -6.59 15.02
N THR A 206 -0.92 -6.06 13.83
CA THR A 206 -0.14 -6.42 12.62
C THR A 206 1.35 -6.25 12.83
N CYS A 207 1.78 -5.13 13.42
CA CYS A 207 3.20 -4.87 13.67
C CYS A 207 3.79 -5.81 14.73
N ARG A 208 3.06 -6.10 15.81
CA ARG A 208 3.50 -7.04 16.85
C ARG A 208 3.65 -8.46 16.31
N ASP A 209 2.69 -8.90 15.51
CA ASP A 209 2.75 -10.21 14.85
C ASP A 209 3.93 -10.28 13.88
N ALA A 210 4.18 -9.22 13.10
CA ALA A 210 5.34 -9.13 12.22
C ALA A 210 6.67 -9.23 12.97
N VAL A 211 6.83 -8.48 14.06
CA VAL A 211 8.02 -8.55 14.92
C VAL A 211 8.23 -9.97 15.46
N LYS A 212 7.17 -10.60 15.96
CA LYS A 212 7.21 -11.98 16.47
C LYS A 212 7.60 -12.99 15.39
N LEU A 213 6.96 -12.95 14.22
CA LEU A 213 7.29 -13.83 13.09
C LEU A 213 8.68 -13.54 12.50
N GLY A 214 9.17 -12.31 12.67
CA GLY A 214 10.50 -11.87 12.31
C GLY A 214 11.59 -12.21 13.34
N ASN A 215 11.32 -13.10 14.31
CA ASN A 215 12.24 -13.42 15.41
C ASN A 215 12.71 -12.18 16.18
N ASP A 216 11.77 -11.34 16.59
CA ASP A 216 12.01 -10.12 17.36
C ASP A 216 12.88 -9.07 16.64
N THR A 217 12.98 -9.16 15.31
CA THR A 217 13.61 -8.12 14.49
C THR A 217 12.84 -6.81 14.67
N PRO A 218 13.50 -5.68 15.00
CA PRO A 218 12.82 -4.41 15.23
C PRO A 218 11.98 -3.94 14.04
N LEU A 219 10.84 -3.34 14.33
CA LEU A 219 10.02 -2.67 13.33
C LEU A 219 10.75 -1.42 12.82
N TYR A 220 10.90 -1.30 11.50
CA TYR A 220 11.53 -0.14 10.88
C TYR A 220 10.50 0.74 10.14
N CYS A 221 9.65 0.13 9.31
CA CYS A 221 8.73 0.84 8.43
C CYS A 221 7.35 0.16 8.34
N VAL A 222 6.30 0.96 8.23
CA VAL A 222 4.92 0.48 8.01
C VAL A 222 4.30 1.21 6.83
N VAL A 223 3.82 0.47 5.84
CA VAL A 223 3.26 0.97 4.57
C VAL A 223 1.84 0.45 4.39
N GLY A 224 0.89 1.35 4.14
CA GLY A 224 -0.48 0.97 3.79
C GLY A 224 -1.56 1.68 4.59
N GLY A 225 -2.76 1.09 4.63
CA GLY A 225 -3.90 1.57 5.41
C GLY A 225 -3.88 1.06 6.85
N TYR A 226 -4.31 1.90 7.79
CA TYR A 226 -4.36 1.56 9.23
C TYR A 226 -5.80 1.43 9.78
N HIS A 227 -6.81 1.68 8.94
CA HIS A 227 -8.25 1.62 9.26
C HIS A 227 -8.67 2.47 10.47
N LEU A 228 -8.27 3.76 10.44
CA LEU A 228 -8.49 4.71 11.54
C LEU A 228 -9.26 5.97 11.09
N ALA A 229 -9.72 6.04 9.85
CA ALA A 229 -10.39 7.23 9.32
C ALA A 229 -11.66 7.61 10.11
N ASP A 230 -12.40 6.61 10.58
CA ASP A 230 -13.64 6.73 11.34
C ASP A 230 -13.47 6.48 12.84
N ALA A 231 -12.23 6.25 13.32
CA ALA A 231 -11.96 5.97 14.72
C ALA A 231 -12.22 7.19 15.63
N ASP A 232 -12.69 6.91 16.84
CA ASP A 232 -12.84 7.91 17.89
C ASP A 232 -11.47 8.34 18.48
N ASP A 233 -11.46 9.43 19.25
CA ASP A 233 -10.21 9.93 19.84
C ASP A 233 -9.57 8.92 20.81
N ALA A 234 -10.35 8.06 21.47
CA ALA A 234 -9.81 7.06 22.39
C ALA A 234 -8.97 6.02 21.64
N LYS A 235 -9.50 5.46 20.55
CA LYS A 235 -8.80 4.52 19.68
C LYS A 235 -7.61 5.17 18.99
N LEU A 236 -7.76 6.38 18.45
CA LEU A 236 -6.63 7.10 17.82
C LEU A 236 -5.46 7.29 18.80
N ASN A 237 -5.75 7.73 20.04
CA ASN A 237 -4.71 7.94 21.05
C ASN A 237 -4.10 6.63 21.54
N ALA A 238 -4.91 5.59 21.74
CA ALA A 238 -4.42 4.26 22.13
C ALA A 238 -3.47 3.68 21.06
N THR A 239 -3.88 3.72 19.79
CA THR A 239 -3.06 3.27 18.66
C THR A 239 -1.78 4.07 18.52
N MET A 240 -1.81 5.39 18.67
CA MET A 240 -0.60 6.23 18.66
C MET A 240 0.35 5.88 19.81
N ASN A 241 -0.16 5.71 21.03
CA ASN A 241 0.65 5.36 22.19
C ASN A 241 1.35 4.00 22.03
N ASP A 242 0.68 3.03 21.42
CA ASP A 242 1.27 1.72 21.16
C ASP A 242 2.23 1.72 19.97
N LEU A 243 1.95 2.48 18.90
CA LEU A 243 2.90 2.68 17.80
C LEU A 243 4.21 3.33 18.28
N LYS A 244 4.14 4.30 19.21
CA LYS A 244 5.35 4.91 19.80
C LYS A 244 6.26 3.88 20.47
N LYS A 245 5.68 2.87 21.13
CA LYS A 245 6.44 1.79 21.81
C LYS A 245 7.13 0.85 20.82
N LEU A 246 6.65 0.76 19.58
CA LEU A 246 7.28 -0.01 18.51
C LEU A 246 8.43 0.75 17.83
N GLU A 247 8.62 2.03 18.17
CA GLU A 247 9.70 2.92 17.70
C GLU A 247 9.95 2.93 16.16
N PRO A 248 8.89 2.98 15.31
CA PRO A 248 9.07 2.96 13.86
C PRO A 248 9.85 4.20 13.39
N LYS A 249 10.68 4.03 12.35
CA LYS A 249 11.41 5.14 11.71
C LYS A 249 10.66 5.73 10.52
N VAL A 250 9.77 4.96 9.91
CA VAL A 250 9.01 5.37 8.73
C VAL A 250 7.56 4.90 8.85
N LEU A 251 6.61 5.81 8.64
CA LEU A 251 5.19 5.53 8.56
C LEU A 251 4.64 6.10 7.24
N LEU A 252 4.46 5.22 6.25
CA LEU A 252 3.76 5.52 4.99
C LEU A 252 2.26 5.23 5.15
N ALA A 253 1.62 6.07 5.97
CA ALA A 253 0.20 6.01 6.27
C ALA A 253 -0.63 6.44 5.04
N GLY A 254 -1.32 5.50 4.40
CA GLY A 254 -2.15 5.71 3.20
C GLY A 254 -3.61 5.29 3.41
N HIS A 255 -4.38 5.36 2.33
CA HIS A 255 -5.71 4.74 2.21
C HIS A 255 -6.63 5.07 3.41
N CYS A 256 -7.29 4.07 4.00
CA CYS A 256 -8.23 4.14 5.12
C CYS A 256 -7.64 4.63 6.47
N THR A 257 -6.36 5.01 6.53
CA THR A 257 -5.77 5.59 7.75
C THR A 257 -6.46 6.89 8.15
N GLY A 258 -6.85 7.69 7.16
CA GLY A 258 -7.60 8.94 7.36
C GLY A 258 -6.76 10.13 7.83
N TRP A 259 -7.27 11.32 7.52
CA TRP A 259 -6.61 12.60 7.74
C TRP A 259 -6.26 12.85 9.22
N ARG A 260 -7.20 12.60 10.15
CA ARG A 260 -7.02 12.86 11.58
C ARG A 260 -5.82 12.09 12.15
N PHE A 261 -5.64 10.82 11.78
CA PHE A 261 -4.52 10.04 12.28
C PHE A 261 -3.20 10.45 11.61
N LYS A 262 -3.19 10.79 10.31
CA LYS A 262 -1.99 11.36 9.65
C LYS A 262 -1.51 12.64 10.34
N CYS A 263 -2.42 13.55 10.68
CA CYS A 263 -2.09 14.75 11.47
C CYS A 263 -1.57 14.39 12.87
N LEU A 264 -2.13 13.36 13.51
CA LEU A 264 -1.64 12.89 14.80
C LEU A 264 -0.22 12.35 14.70
N ILE A 265 0.11 11.57 13.66
CA ILE A 265 1.49 11.13 13.40
C ILE A 265 2.40 12.33 13.18
N ALA A 266 2.01 13.29 12.33
CA ALA A 266 2.82 14.49 12.07
C ALA A 266 3.12 15.30 13.34
N ARG A 267 2.18 15.33 14.30
CA ARG A 267 2.35 16.04 15.58
C ARG A 267 3.21 15.26 16.57
N GLU A 268 2.95 13.97 16.72
CA GLU A 268 3.50 13.14 17.80
C GLU A 268 4.80 12.41 17.41
N LEU A 269 5.02 12.20 16.11
CA LEU A 269 6.14 11.50 15.48
C LEU A 269 6.59 12.25 14.20
N PRO A 270 6.99 13.54 14.30
CA PRO A 270 7.21 14.41 13.15
C PRO A 270 8.28 13.89 12.17
N SER A 271 9.25 13.12 12.65
CA SER A 271 10.30 12.53 11.82
C SER A 271 9.90 11.23 11.12
N CYS A 272 8.75 10.64 11.45
CA CYS A 272 8.36 9.31 10.96
C CYS A 272 7.40 9.36 9.77
N LEU A 273 6.48 10.34 9.72
CA LEU A 273 5.48 10.41 8.65
C LEU A 273 6.14 10.65 7.29
N VAL A 274 5.82 9.78 6.34
CA VAL A 274 6.17 9.95 4.93
C VAL A 274 4.87 9.98 4.13
N PRO A 275 4.65 10.98 3.28
CA PRO A 275 3.45 11.03 2.46
C PRO A 275 3.36 9.78 1.59
N CYS A 276 2.16 9.19 1.48
CA CYS A 276 1.89 7.99 0.69
C CYS A 276 0.84 8.36 -0.37
N PHE A 277 1.27 8.69 -1.60
CA PHE A 277 0.36 9.19 -2.64
C PHE A 277 0.42 8.36 -3.91
N SER A 278 -0.69 8.31 -4.64
CA SER A 278 -0.74 7.74 -6.00
C SER A 278 0.35 8.35 -6.87
N GLY A 279 1.13 7.50 -7.54
CA GLY A 279 2.23 7.90 -8.41
C GLY A 279 3.57 8.12 -7.71
N SER A 280 3.65 7.93 -6.39
CA SER A 280 4.91 8.09 -5.65
C SER A 280 5.78 6.84 -5.77
N LYS A 281 7.11 7.05 -5.78
CA LYS A 281 8.12 5.99 -5.72
C LYS A 281 9.05 6.26 -4.55
N TYR A 282 9.25 5.24 -3.72
CA TYR A 282 10.05 5.29 -2.51
C TYR A 282 11.20 4.30 -2.59
N THR A 283 12.36 4.73 -2.14
CA THR A 283 13.51 3.85 -1.92
C THR A 283 13.93 3.92 -0.46
N LEU A 284 14.04 2.75 0.17
CA LEU A 284 14.50 2.56 1.54
C LEU A 284 15.73 1.65 1.56
#